data_AF-A0A9P7LEA8-F1
#
_entry.id   AF-A0A9P7LEA8-F1
#
_cell.length_a   1.000
_cell.length_b   1.000
_cell.length_c   1.000
_cell.angle_alpha   90.00
_cell.angle_beta   90.00
_cell.angle_gamma   90.00
#
_symmetry.space_group_name_H-M   'P 1'
#
loop_
_entity.id
_entity.type
_entity.pdbx_description
1 polymer ?
#
loop_
_entity_poly.entity_id
_entity_poly.type
_entity_poly.pdbx_seq_one_letter_code
_entity_poly.pdbx_strand_id
1 'polypeptide(L)'
;MKREGRWANQKALIGRIAKITTKILPDGEGVALRFINQDIDNSSNLSFDQISSIIQPMGWQSNGDTDIGTNLKRKILEPLVYAKIANKTFDRPLLVSISTDGMPEPENKQELADAIVECGNRLEAANLPRGSVKFMIGQVGTASSAEQFLDSLRENESIKNVTFVTSEKLDEKFSEFNENEGKLDRWLIETLFAPIADADTGK
;
A
#
# COMPACT_ATOMS: atom_id res chain seq x y z
N MET A 1 0.53 24.38 12.04
CA MET A 1 0.65 23.57 13.27
C MET A 1 0.01 22.18 13.19
N LYS A 2 -1.32 21.96 13.39
CA LYS A 2 -1.88 20.57 13.38
C LYS A 2 -1.71 19.80 12.05
N ARG A 3 -1.69 20.51 10.91
CA ARG A 3 -1.56 19.89 9.57
C ARG A 3 -0.12 19.62 9.15
N GLU A 4 0.82 20.47 9.53
CA GLU A 4 2.26 20.26 9.28
C GLU A 4 2.79 19.04 10.04
N GLY A 5 2.32 18.81 11.27
CA GLY A 5 2.68 17.61 12.03
C GLY A 5 2.17 16.30 11.40
N ARG A 6 0.98 16.31 10.81
CA ARG A 6 0.41 15.13 10.12
C ARG A 6 1.26 14.72 8.91
N TRP A 7 1.64 15.70 8.10
CA TRP A 7 2.47 15.44 6.93
C TRP A 7 3.87 14.95 7.30
N ALA A 8 4.49 15.55 8.33
CA ALA A 8 5.76 15.08 8.86
C ALA A 8 5.68 13.63 9.36
N ASN A 9 4.60 13.28 10.07
CA ASN A 9 4.35 11.91 10.55
C ASN A 9 4.15 10.93 9.38
N GLN A 10 3.42 11.31 8.34
CA GLN A 10 3.23 10.48 7.16
C GLN A 10 4.55 10.22 6.42
N LYS A 11 5.39 11.25 6.24
CA LYS A 11 6.73 11.07 5.68
C LYS A 11 7.60 10.13 6.52
N ALA A 12 7.57 10.31 7.84
CA ALA A 12 8.34 9.48 8.76
C ALA A 12 7.87 8.02 8.74
N LEU A 13 6.55 7.79 8.69
CA LEU A 13 5.95 6.47 8.52
C LEU A 13 6.39 5.81 7.21
N ILE A 14 6.25 6.49 6.06
CA ILE A 14 6.67 5.93 4.77
C ILE A 14 8.17 5.66 4.76
N GLY A 15 8.98 6.56 5.33
CA GLY A 15 10.42 6.36 5.51
C GLY A 15 10.72 5.10 6.35
N ARG A 16 9.98 4.86 7.43
CA ARG A 16 10.16 3.65 8.24
C ARG A 16 9.74 2.38 7.50
N ILE A 17 8.62 2.41 6.77
CA ILE A 17 8.17 1.31 5.91
C ILE A 17 9.25 0.98 4.87
N ALA A 18 9.77 1.99 4.18
CA ALA A 18 10.85 1.82 3.21
C ALA A 18 12.09 1.20 3.84
N LYS A 19 12.54 1.72 5.00
CA LYS A 19 13.71 1.20 5.73
C LYS A 19 13.56 -0.27 6.10
N ILE A 20 12.38 -0.70 6.54
CA ILE A 20 12.11 -2.10 6.91
C ILE A 20 12.06 -2.97 5.65
N THR A 21 11.25 -2.59 4.67
CA THR A 21 11.01 -3.40 3.47
C THR A 21 12.27 -3.56 2.61
N THR A 22 13.08 -2.51 2.42
CA THR A 22 14.33 -2.61 1.65
C THR A 22 15.39 -3.48 2.32
N LYS A 23 15.30 -3.74 3.63
CA LYS A 23 16.20 -4.66 4.34
C LYS A 23 15.82 -6.14 4.19
N ILE A 24 14.57 -6.40 3.84
CA ILE A 24 14.02 -7.76 3.70
C ILE A 24 14.14 -8.24 2.26
N LEU A 25 14.19 -7.33 1.30
CA LEU A 25 14.31 -7.65 -0.11
C LEU A 25 15.72 -8.17 -0.46
N PRO A 26 15.85 -9.11 -1.42
CA PRO A 26 17.14 -9.57 -1.92
C PRO A 26 17.99 -8.44 -2.51
N ASP A 27 19.30 -8.65 -2.59
CA ASP A 27 20.22 -7.72 -3.25
C ASP A 27 19.81 -7.47 -4.71
N GLY A 28 19.78 -6.19 -5.10
CA GLY A 28 19.35 -5.78 -6.43
C GLY A 28 17.83 -5.66 -6.59
N GLU A 29 17.05 -5.95 -5.55
CA GLU A 29 15.61 -5.68 -5.48
C GLU A 29 15.32 -4.47 -4.59
N GLY A 30 14.12 -3.93 -4.73
CA GLY A 30 13.75 -2.66 -4.13
C GLY A 30 12.26 -2.41 -4.16
N VAL A 31 11.90 -1.23 -3.70
CA VAL A 31 10.50 -0.87 -3.45
C VAL A 31 10.02 0.07 -4.56
N ALA A 32 8.79 -0.14 -5.03
CA ALA A 32 8.11 0.81 -5.89
C ALA A 32 7.34 1.81 -5.01
N LEU A 33 7.60 3.10 -5.18
CA LEU A 33 6.80 4.16 -4.57
C LEU A 33 5.89 4.77 -5.65
N ARG A 34 4.60 4.91 -5.36
CA ARG A 34 3.62 5.57 -6.24
C ARG A 34 2.77 6.51 -5.40
N PHE A 35 2.55 7.71 -5.90
CA PHE A 35 1.56 8.64 -5.35
C PHE A 35 0.25 8.45 -6.09
N ILE A 36 -0.87 8.61 -5.37
CA ILE A 36 -2.21 8.54 -5.98
C ILE A 36 -2.34 9.67 -7.01
N ASN A 37 -2.21 10.90 -6.53
CA ASN A 37 -2.48 12.13 -7.28
C ASN A 37 -1.28 12.73 -8.03
N GLN A 38 -0.09 12.12 -7.95
CA GLN A 38 1.11 12.64 -8.60
C GLN A 38 1.87 11.54 -9.33
N ASP A 39 2.44 11.88 -10.49
CA ASP A 39 3.39 11.02 -11.19
C ASP A 39 4.82 11.38 -10.74
N ILE A 40 5.60 10.34 -10.46
CA ILE A 40 7.04 10.42 -10.16
C ILE A 40 7.77 9.46 -11.12
N ASP A 41 9.10 9.38 -11.02
CA ASP A 41 9.85 8.36 -11.74
C ASP A 41 9.27 6.96 -11.46
N ASN A 42 8.98 6.23 -12.54
CA ASN A 42 8.29 4.94 -12.51
C ASN A 42 9.22 3.77 -12.15
N SER A 43 10.39 4.04 -11.57
CA SER A 43 11.26 3.00 -11.03
C SER A 43 10.48 2.05 -10.10
N SER A 44 10.64 0.76 -10.34
CA SER A 44 10.06 -0.32 -9.54
C SER A 44 11.06 -0.91 -8.55
N ASN A 45 12.24 -0.30 -8.44
CA ASN A 45 13.39 -0.83 -7.72
C ASN A 45 14.15 0.31 -7.03
N LEU A 46 13.46 1.04 -6.15
CA LEU A 46 14.06 2.16 -5.42
C LEU A 46 14.72 1.65 -4.14
N SER A 47 15.92 2.17 -3.86
CA SER A 47 16.59 2.03 -2.57
C SER A 47 15.96 2.93 -1.50
N PHE A 48 16.30 2.68 -0.24
CA PHE A 48 15.89 3.53 0.88
C PHE A 48 16.30 5.00 0.70
N ASP A 49 17.51 5.25 0.21
CA ASP A 49 18.03 6.62 0.01
C ASP A 49 17.32 7.34 -1.13
N GLN A 50 16.97 6.61 -2.20
CA GLN A 50 16.19 7.14 -3.32
C GLN A 50 14.77 7.51 -2.87
N ILE A 51 14.10 6.62 -2.13
CA ILE A 51 12.78 6.88 -1.54
C ILE A 51 12.83 8.10 -0.61
N SER A 52 13.84 8.15 0.27
CA SER A 52 14.04 9.30 1.16
C SER A 52 14.19 10.60 0.37
N SER A 53 14.99 10.58 -0.71
CA SER A 53 15.20 11.76 -1.58
C SER A 53 13.94 12.23 -2.29
N ILE A 54 13.01 11.30 -2.60
CA ILE A 54 11.70 11.62 -3.19
C ILE A 54 10.78 12.25 -2.15
N ILE A 55 10.68 11.66 -0.96
CA ILE A 55 9.69 12.05 0.06
C ILE A 55 10.07 13.34 0.81
N GLN A 56 11.35 13.53 1.12
CA GLN A 56 11.82 14.68 1.92
C GLN A 56 11.39 16.05 1.37
N PRO A 57 11.54 16.37 0.07
CA PRO A 57 11.16 17.67 -0.46
C PRO A 57 9.64 17.86 -0.61
N MET A 58 8.83 16.80 -0.50
CA MET A 58 7.39 16.91 -0.80
C MET A 58 6.64 17.76 0.22
N GLY A 59 5.74 18.62 -0.25
CA GLY A 59 4.88 19.44 0.59
C GLY A 59 3.45 18.91 0.63
N TRP A 60 2.65 19.41 1.58
CA TRP A 60 1.21 19.21 1.51
C TRP A 60 0.65 19.92 0.26
N GLN A 61 -0.17 19.22 -0.50
CA GLN A 61 -0.90 19.76 -1.63
C GLN A 61 -2.40 19.77 -1.30
N SER A 62 -3.06 20.92 -1.51
CA SER A 62 -4.46 21.12 -1.12
C SER A 62 -5.46 20.45 -2.05
N ASN A 63 -5.02 20.08 -3.25
CA ASN A 63 -5.87 19.63 -4.33
C ASN A 63 -5.26 18.37 -4.93
N GLY A 64 -6.06 17.34 -5.08
CA GLY A 64 -5.70 16.12 -5.77
C GLY A 64 -6.86 15.14 -5.68
N ASP A 65 -7.22 14.57 -6.82
CA ASP A 65 -8.18 13.50 -6.86
C ASP A 65 -7.62 12.29 -6.10
N THR A 66 -8.51 11.58 -5.43
CA THR A 66 -8.24 10.35 -4.69
C THR A 66 -8.80 9.18 -5.50
N ASP A 67 -8.41 9.07 -6.76
CA ASP A 67 -8.76 7.97 -7.65
C ASP A 67 -7.87 6.74 -7.37
N ILE A 68 -8.04 6.17 -6.18
CA ILE A 68 -7.22 5.08 -5.62
C ILE A 68 -7.28 3.82 -6.50
N GLY A 69 -8.46 3.37 -6.90
CA GLY A 69 -8.66 2.16 -7.72
C GLY A 69 -8.11 2.34 -9.13
N THR A 70 -8.43 3.47 -9.75
CA THR A 70 -7.91 3.84 -11.06
C THR A 70 -6.37 3.88 -11.07
N ASN A 71 -5.75 4.53 -10.07
CA ASN A 71 -4.30 4.60 -9.98
C ASN A 71 -3.65 3.30 -9.52
N LEU A 72 -4.31 2.49 -8.69
CA LEU A 72 -3.83 1.15 -8.39
C LEU A 72 -3.67 0.36 -9.69
N LYS A 73 -4.69 0.36 -10.54
CA LYS A 73 -4.64 -0.32 -11.84
C LYS A 73 -3.55 0.27 -12.73
N ARG A 74 -3.58 1.58 -12.98
CA ARG A 74 -2.70 2.27 -13.92
C ARG A 74 -1.22 2.23 -13.50
N LYS A 75 -0.92 2.49 -12.22
CA LYS A 75 0.46 2.71 -11.73
C LYS A 75 1.12 1.48 -11.15
N ILE A 76 0.34 0.46 -10.77
CA ILE A 76 0.84 -0.74 -10.07
C ILE A 76 0.45 -1.99 -10.85
N LEU A 77 -0.84 -2.30 -10.99
CA LEU A 77 -1.27 -3.60 -11.52
C LEU A 77 -0.89 -3.78 -12.99
N GLU A 78 -1.12 -2.79 -13.84
CA GLU A 78 -0.71 -2.85 -15.26
C GLU A 78 0.81 -3.08 -15.42
N PRO A 79 1.70 -2.21 -14.90
CA PRO A 79 3.15 -2.37 -15.14
C PRO A 79 3.81 -3.49 -14.32
N LEU A 80 3.35 -3.76 -13.09
CA LEU A 80 4.05 -4.66 -12.17
C LEU A 80 3.44 -6.05 -12.10
N VAL A 81 2.20 -6.24 -12.57
CA VAL A 81 1.50 -7.53 -12.54
C VAL A 81 1.15 -7.95 -13.96
N TYR A 82 0.29 -7.22 -14.66
CA TYR A 82 -0.30 -7.67 -15.92
C TYR A 82 0.72 -7.71 -17.05
N ALA A 83 1.55 -6.67 -17.21
CA ALA A 83 2.64 -6.66 -18.18
C ALA A 83 3.65 -7.78 -17.90
N LYS A 84 3.97 -8.03 -16.63
CA LYS A 84 4.89 -9.10 -16.24
C LYS A 84 4.30 -10.50 -16.49
N ILE A 85 3.00 -10.71 -16.24
CA ILE A 85 2.29 -11.94 -16.58
C ILE A 85 2.36 -12.18 -18.09
N ALA A 86 2.02 -11.16 -18.89
CA ALA A 86 2.05 -11.25 -20.35
C ALA A 86 3.45 -11.60 -20.89
N ASN A 87 4.48 -11.00 -20.29
CA ASN A 87 5.88 -11.25 -20.66
C ASN A 87 6.49 -12.50 -19.99
N LYS A 88 5.73 -13.23 -19.16
CA LYS A 88 6.20 -14.38 -18.37
C LYS A 88 7.39 -14.07 -17.46
N THR A 89 7.42 -12.84 -16.93
CA THR A 89 8.43 -12.35 -15.99
C THR A 89 7.82 -11.99 -14.63
N PHE A 90 6.62 -12.50 -14.32
CA PHE A 90 6.02 -12.39 -12.99
C PHE A 90 6.50 -13.57 -12.15
N ASP A 91 7.68 -13.42 -11.57
CA ASP A 91 8.44 -14.45 -10.88
C ASP A 91 8.35 -14.37 -9.35
N ARG A 92 7.88 -13.23 -8.82
CA ARG A 92 7.74 -13.00 -7.38
C ARG A 92 6.36 -12.47 -6.99
N PRO A 93 5.83 -12.88 -5.84
CA PRO A 93 4.65 -12.25 -5.26
C PRO A 93 4.86 -10.76 -4.98
N LEU A 94 3.76 -10.00 -5.01
CA LEU A 94 3.76 -8.57 -4.73
C LEU A 94 2.89 -8.26 -3.50
N LEU A 95 3.46 -7.54 -2.55
CA LEU A 95 2.71 -6.88 -1.48
C LEU A 95 2.52 -5.41 -1.86
N VAL A 96 1.27 -4.98 -2.00
CA VAL A 96 0.90 -3.60 -2.29
C VAL A 96 0.39 -2.95 -1.00
N SER A 97 1.13 -1.96 -0.48
CA SER A 97 0.67 -1.15 0.65
C SER A 97 0.02 0.14 0.14
N ILE A 98 -1.23 0.36 0.52
CA ILE A 98 -2.03 1.53 0.18
C ILE A 98 -2.30 2.29 1.47
N SER A 99 -1.98 3.59 1.48
CA SER A 99 -2.30 4.48 2.59
C SER A 99 -3.07 5.68 2.06
N THR A 100 -4.21 5.98 2.67
CA THR A 100 -5.10 7.10 2.26
C THR A 100 -5.62 7.86 3.48
N ASP A 101 -5.81 9.17 3.33
CA ASP A 101 -6.49 10.03 4.32
C ASP A 101 -7.94 10.37 3.94
N GLY A 102 -8.41 9.85 2.80
CA GLY A 102 -9.73 10.12 2.24
C GLY A 102 -10.38 8.87 1.63
N MET A 103 -11.65 9.02 1.27
CA MET A 103 -12.37 8.07 0.43
C MET A 103 -12.09 8.34 -1.05
N PRO A 104 -12.40 7.38 -1.95
CA PRO A 104 -12.26 7.61 -3.38
C PRO A 104 -13.12 8.78 -3.89
N GLU A 105 -12.51 9.69 -4.65
CA GLU A 105 -13.18 10.83 -5.30
C GLU A 105 -12.28 11.35 -6.44
N PRO A 106 -12.77 11.60 -7.67
CA PRO A 106 -14.17 11.56 -8.12
C PRO A 106 -14.65 10.17 -8.54
N GLU A 107 -13.80 9.14 -8.44
CA GLU A 107 -14.16 7.78 -8.86
C GLU A 107 -15.21 7.14 -7.95
N ASN A 108 -15.79 6.03 -8.41
CA ASN A 108 -16.71 5.23 -7.60
C ASN A 108 -15.95 4.59 -6.43
N LYS A 109 -16.54 4.58 -5.23
CA LYS A 109 -15.99 3.91 -4.04
C LYS A 109 -15.65 2.43 -4.28
N GLN A 110 -16.36 1.80 -5.21
CA GLN A 110 -16.18 0.39 -5.56
C GLN A 110 -14.95 0.13 -6.45
N GLU A 111 -14.40 1.16 -7.11
CA GLU A 111 -13.33 1.02 -8.12
C GLU A 111 -12.08 0.33 -7.55
N LEU A 112 -11.71 0.62 -6.30
CA LEU A 112 -10.59 -0.05 -5.64
C LEU A 112 -10.84 -1.54 -5.43
N ALA A 113 -12.02 -1.91 -4.93
CA ALA A 113 -12.36 -3.31 -4.71
C ALA A 113 -12.48 -4.07 -6.04
N ASP A 114 -13.04 -3.44 -7.07
CA ASP A 114 -13.15 -4.03 -8.42
C ASP A 114 -11.77 -4.25 -9.05
N ALA A 115 -10.84 -3.31 -8.88
CA ALA A 115 -9.45 -3.48 -9.33
C ALA A 115 -8.74 -4.65 -8.63
N ILE A 116 -8.99 -4.85 -7.34
CA ILE A 116 -8.44 -5.98 -6.57
C ILE A 116 -9.05 -7.31 -7.06
N VAL A 117 -10.37 -7.35 -7.29
CA VAL A 117 -11.04 -8.53 -7.85
C VAL A 117 -10.51 -8.86 -9.24
N GLU A 118 -10.37 -7.85 -10.12
CA GLU A 118 -9.80 -8.01 -11.46
C GLU A 118 -8.39 -8.59 -11.40
N CYS A 119 -7.55 -8.08 -10.49
CA CYS A 119 -6.19 -8.60 -10.29
C CYS A 119 -6.20 -10.09 -9.98
N GLY A 120 -7.04 -10.51 -9.03
CA GLY A 120 -7.19 -11.92 -8.66
C GLY A 120 -7.61 -12.79 -9.84
N ASN A 121 -8.61 -12.35 -10.60
CA ASN A 121 -9.10 -13.09 -11.77
C ASN A 121 -8.04 -13.20 -12.88
N ARG A 122 -7.23 -12.15 -13.10
CA ARG A 122 -6.12 -12.19 -14.08
C ARG A 122 -4.99 -13.12 -13.65
N LEU A 123 -4.68 -13.19 -12.36
CA LEU A 123 -3.70 -14.15 -11.82
C LEU A 123 -4.18 -15.58 -12.05
N GLU A 124 -5.43 -15.89 -11.69
CA GLU A 124 -6.02 -17.21 -11.87
C GLU A 124 -6.07 -17.63 -13.35
N ALA A 125 -6.44 -16.71 -14.25
CA ALA A 125 -6.42 -16.95 -15.69
C ALA A 125 -5.01 -17.25 -16.24
N ALA A 126 -3.96 -16.77 -15.57
CA ALA A 126 -2.57 -17.06 -15.88
C ALA A 126 -2.03 -18.32 -15.16
N ASN A 127 -2.89 -19.09 -14.48
CA ASN A 127 -2.54 -20.22 -13.62
C ASN A 127 -1.63 -19.84 -12.43
N LEU A 128 -1.76 -18.61 -11.93
CA LEU A 128 -1.11 -18.15 -10.71
C LEU A 128 -2.10 -18.12 -9.56
N PRO A 129 -1.69 -18.40 -8.31
CA PRO A 129 -2.55 -18.24 -7.15
C PRO A 129 -3.08 -16.81 -7.03
N ARG A 130 -4.37 -16.66 -6.67
CA ARG A 130 -4.98 -15.35 -6.40
C ARG A 130 -4.18 -14.52 -5.37
N GLY A 131 -3.59 -15.20 -4.39
CA GLY A 131 -2.75 -14.61 -3.35
C GLY A 131 -1.32 -14.25 -3.76
N SER A 132 -0.95 -14.37 -5.04
CA SER A 132 0.34 -13.89 -5.54
C SER A 132 0.46 -12.36 -5.51
N VAL A 133 -0.66 -11.64 -5.42
CA VAL A 133 -0.68 -10.22 -5.08
C VAL A 133 -1.55 -10.04 -3.85
N LYS A 134 -1.01 -9.44 -2.79
CA LYS A 134 -1.73 -9.12 -1.56
C LYS A 134 -1.70 -7.63 -1.29
N PHE A 135 -2.72 -7.14 -0.59
CA PHE A 135 -2.90 -5.73 -0.33
C PHE A 135 -2.94 -5.47 1.17
N MET A 136 -2.16 -4.50 1.63
CA MET A 136 -2.34 -3.90 2.95
C MET A 136 -2.93 -2.50 2.75
N ILE A 137 -4.08 -2.21 3.35
CA ILE A 137 -4.77 -0.94 3.19
C ILE A 137 -4.93 -0.31 4.57
N GLY A 138 -4.43 0.91 4.75
CA GLY A 138 -4.51 1.60 6.02
C GLY A 138 -4.86 3.08 5.88
N GLN A 139 -5.49 3.59 6.93
CA GLN A 139 -5.85 5.01 7.01
C GLN A 139 -4.71 5.80 7.63
N VAL A 140 -4.49 7.01 7.09
CA VAL A 140 -3.74 8.06 7.77
C VAL A 140 -4.66 9.25 8.06
N GLY A 141 -4.45 9.95 9.17
CA GLY A 141 -5.28 11.09 9.54
C GLY A 141 -6.68 10.71 10.01
N THR A 142 -7.55 11.72 10.14
CA THR A 142 -8.75 11.63 10.99
C THR A 142 -10.07 11.79 10.22
N ALA A 143 -10.09 11.63 8.90
CA ALA A 143 -11.32 11.79 8.13
C ALA A 143 -12.27 10.60 8.39
N SER A 144 -13.50 10.88 8.79
CA SER A 144 -14.52 9.85 9.01
C SER A 144 -14.98 9.18 7.71
N SER A 145 -14.89 9.89 6.58
CA SER A 145 -15.16 9.31 5.26
C SER A 145 -14.15 8.22 4.87
N ALA A 146 -12.87 8.41 5.23
CA ALA A 146 -11.85 7.39 5.04
C ALA A 146 -12.11 6.17 5.94
N GLU A 147 -12.51 6.40 7.20
CA GLU A 147 -12.84 5.34 8.16
C GLU A 147 -13.98 4.46 7.64
N GLN A 148 -15.10 5.07 7.24
CA GLN A 148 -16.25 4.36 6.65
C GLN A 148 -15.89 3.62 5.36
N PHE A 149 -15.00 4.20 4.55
CA PHE A 149 -14.51 3.54 3.34
C PHE A 149 -13.70 2.29 3.67
N LEU A 150 -12.77 2.36 4.62
CA LEU A 150 -11.98 1.19 5.05
C LEU A 150 -12.85 0.13 5.75
N ASP A 151 -13.88 0.53 6.50
CA ASP A 151 -14.88 -0.40 7.04
C ASP A 151 -15.55 -1.19 5.90
N SER A 152 -15.99 -0.49 4.84
CA SER A 152 -16.61 -1.15 3.69
C SER A 152 -15.68 -2.13 2.97
N LEU A 153 -14.38 -1.86 2.94
CA LEU A 153 -13.38 -2.79 2.39
C LEU A 153 -13.17 -4.01 3.30
N ARG A 154 -13.19 -3.83 4.62
CA ARG A 154 -13.09 -4.93 5.60
C ARG A 154 -14.25 -5.92 5.48
N GLU A 155 -15.45 -5.41 5.25
CA GLU A 155 -16.67 -6.21 5.11
C GLU A 155 -16.83 -6.84 3.72
N ASN A 156 -15.93 -6.54 2.77
CA ASN A 156 -16.05 -7.02 1.40
C ASN A 156 -15.50 -8.45 1.23
N GLU A 157 -16.43 -9.40 1.20
CA GLU A 157 -16.18 -10.83 1.02
C GLU A 157 -15.39 -11.20 -0.26
N SER A 158 -15.47 -10.39 -1.31
CA SER A 158 -14.82 -10.68 -2.60
C SER A 158 -13.31 -10.43 -2.57
N ILE A 159 -12.83 -9.62 -1.64
CA ILE A 159 -11.42 -9.22 -1.53
C ILE A 159 -10.77 -9.66 -0.21
N LYS A 160 -11.55 -10.05 0.80
CA LYS A 160 -11.06 -10.37 2.16
C LYS A 160 -9.87 -11.33 2.21
N ASN A 161 -9.78 -12.30 1.29
CA ASN A 161 -8.73 -13.32 1.29
C ASN A 161 -7.37 -12.82 0.75
N VAL A 162 -7.35 -11.64 0.13
CA VAL A 162 -6.13 -11.03 -0.44
C VAL A 162 -5.83 -9.65 0.14
N THR A 163 -6.68 -9.16 1.03
CA THR A 163 -6.55 -7.84 1.67
C THR A 163 -6.42 -7.96 3.17
N PHE A 164 -5.48 -7.23 3.75
CA PHE A 164 -5.50 -6.86 5.16
C PHE A 164 -5.82 -5.36 5.24
N VAL A 165 -6.93 -5.01 5.85
CA VAL A 165 -7.32 -3.61 6.05
C VAL A 165 -7.18 -3.30 7.54
N THR A 166 -6.36 -2.30 7.87
CA THR A 166 -6.08 -1.98 9.28
C THR A 166 -7.32 -1.45 9.99
N SER A 167 -7.52 -1.86 11.23
CA SER A 167 -8.52 -1.26 12.13
C SER A 167 -8.03 0.05 12.77
N GLU A 168 -6.71 0.21 12.84
CA GLU A 168 -6.05 1.34 13.48
C GLU A 168 -5.52 2.31 12.43
N LYS A 169 -5.45 3.60 12.78
CA LYS A 169 -4.84 4.64 11.95
C LYS A 169 -3.32 4.55 12.03
N LEU A 170 -2.67 4.48 10.87
CA LEU A 170 -1.24 4.21 10.77
C LEU A 170 -0.39 5.33 11.41
N ASP A 171 -0.79 6.58 11.25
CA ASP A 171 -0.06 7.74 11.78
C ASP A 171 -0.23 7.91 13.30
N GLU A 172 -1.40 7.54 13.83
CA GLU A 172 -1.65 7.51 15.28
C GLU A 172 -0.79 6.42 15.94
N LYS A 173 -0.78 5.20 15.39
CA LYS A 173 0.07 4.11 15.88
C LYS A 173 1.56 4.37 15.73
N PHE A 174 1.95 4.96 14.61
CA PHE A 174 3.31 5.43 14.43
C PHE A 174 3.72 6.40 15.53
N SER A 175 2.84 7.36 15.87
CA SER A 175 3.09 8.34 16.93
C SER A 175 3.17 7.70 18.32
N GLU A 176 2.32 6.71 18.61
CA GLU A 176 2.30 5.95 19.87
C GLU A 176 3.62 5.19 20.11
N PHE A 177 4.16 4.57 19.06
CA PHE A 177 5.40 3.79 19.16
C PHE A 177 6.68 4.58 18.89
N ASN A 178 6.59 5.87 18.55
CA ASN A 178 7.77 6.66 18.16
C ASN A 178 8.82 6.79 19.29
N GLU A 179 8.40 6.63 20.56
CA GLU A 179 9.33 6.59 21.70
C GLU A 179 10.06 5.25 21.86
N ASN A 180 9.68 4.22 21.09
CA ASN A 180 10.27 2.88 21.14
C ASN A 180 10.42 2.27 19.73
N GLU A 181 11.57 2.52 19.11
CA GLU A 181 11.89 2.05 17.76
C GLU A 181 11.69 0.54 17.56
N GLY A 182 12.00 -0.30 18.56
CA GLY A 182 11.86 -1.75 18.45
C GLY A 182 10.41 -2.20 18.38
N LYS A 183 9.52 -1.57 19.17
CA LYS A 183 8.08 -1.83 19.11
C LYS A 183 7.49 -1.35 17.78
N LEU A 184 7.92 -0.19 17.30
CA LEU A 184 7.48 0.35 16.02
C LEU A 184 7.85 -0.57 14.85
N ASP A 185 9.10 -1.05 14.80
CA ASP A 185 9.54 -1.96 13.74
C ASP A 185 8.77 -3.26 13.76
N ARG A 186 8.58 -3.83 14.96
CA ARG A 186 7.79 -5.05 15.14
C ARG A 186 6.35 -4.87 14.65
N TRP A 187 5.68 -3.80 15.09
CA TRP A 187 4.31 -3.51 14.69
C TRP A 187 4.20 -3.31 13.17
N LEU A 188 5.15 -2.60 12.55
CA LEU A 188 5.17 -2.41 11.10
C LEU A 188 5.39 -3.72 10.35
N ILE A 189 6.29 -4.59 10.81
CA ILE A 189 6.50 -5.91 10.22
C ILE A 189 5.22 -6.75 10.34
N GLU A 190 4.65 -6.86 11.54
CA GLU A 190 3.41 -7.61 11.78
C GLU A 190 2.27 -7.07 10.90
N THR A 191 2.11 -5.74 10.79
CA THR A 191 1.06 -5.10 9.99
C THR A 191 1.27 -5.27 8.48
N LEU A 192 2.49 -5.03 7.98
CA LEU A 192 2.80 -5.10 6.54
C LEU A 192 2.72 -6.55 6.03
N PHE A 193 3.22 -7.50 6.82
CA PHE A 193 3.32 -8.90 6.43
C PHE A 193 2.16 -9.76 6.94
N ALA A 194 1.20 -9.20 7.70
CA ALA A 194 -0.06 -9.86 8.07
C ALA A 194 -0.76 -10.54 6.87
N PRO A 195 -0.94 -9.88 5.70
CA PRO A 195 -1.51 -10.54 4.54
C PRO A 195 -0.78 -11.84 4.19
N ILE A 196 0.54 -11.88 4.35
CA ILE A 196 1.38 -13.01 3.96
C ILE A 196 1.34 -14.13 5.01
N ALA A 197 1.36 -13.77 6.31
CA ALA A 197 1.39 -14.71 7.43
C ALA A 197 0.21 -15.70 7.44
N ASP A 198 -0.98 -15.27 7.03
CA ASP A 198 -2.16 -16.15 7.00
C ASP A 198 -2.08 -17.26 5.94
N ALA A 199 -1.16 -17.16 4.95
CA ALA A 199 -0.96 -18.20 3.94
C ALA A 199 -0.42 -19.53 4.51
N ASP A 200 0.18 -19.51 5.70
CA ASP A 200 0.76 -20.69 6.35
C ASP A 200 -0.24 -21.50 7.20
N THR A 201 -1.49 -21.04 7.32
CA THR A 201 -2.54 -21.76 8.07
C THR A 201 -3.41 -22.68 7.18
N GLY A 202 -3.06 -22.83 5.91
CA GLY A 202 -3.63 -23.83 5.01
C GLY A 202 -3.18 -25.26 5.36
N LYS A 203 -3.64 -25.78 6.49
CA LYS A 203 -3.74 -27.21 6.80
C LYS A 203 -5.18 -27.59 7.09
#